data_AF-A0AAW4ULN9-F1
#
_entry.id   AF-A0AAW4ULN9-F1
#
_cell.length_a   1.000
_cell.length_b   1.000
_cell.length_c   1.000
_cell.angle_alpha   90.00
_cell.angle_beta   90.00
_cell.angle_gamma   90.00
#
_symmetry.space_group_name_H-M   'P 1'
#
loop_
_entity.id
_entity.type
_entity.pdbx_description
1 polymer ?
#
loop_
_entity_poly.entity_id
_entity_poly.type
_entity_poly.pdbx_seq_one_letter_code
_entity_poly.pdbx_strand_id
1 'polypeptide(L)'
;MDYIVQAMDDEIKKIVCMITELDDLAYATYKPIVEEICARKASESEVEYLLDYMVGICSSDRMLELFKCVCRKYIYLYPEMVTSEIYTYKSMYEEAGNDLTGANFAHVDGNGENH
;
A
#
# COMPACT_ATOMS: atom_id res chain seq x y z
N MET A 1 -4.73 -20.60 29.05
CA MET A 1 -3.83 -20.08 28.00
C MET A 1 -4.62 -19.95 26.70
N ASP A 2 -5.37 -20.98 26.31
CA ASP A 2 -6.16 -21.01 25.08
C ASP A 2 -7.23 -19.92 24.95
N TYR A 3 -7.89 -19.52 26.04
CA TYR A 3 -8.90 -18.44 26.00
C TYR A 3 -8.30 -17.06 25.69
N ILE A 4 -7.11 -16.76 26.22
CA ILE A 4 -6.43 -15.48 25.99
C ILE A 4 -5.93 -15.42 24.54
N VAL A 5 -5.35 -16.52 24.04
CA VAL A 5 -4.92 -16.64 22.64
C VAL A 5 -6.11 -16.51 21.69
N GLN A 6 -7.24 -17.14 22.01
CA GLN A 6 -8.46 -17.04 21.20
C GLN A 6 -9.03 -15.60 21.18
N ALA A 7 -9.09 -14.94 22.34
CA ALA A 7 -9.57 -13.56 22.42
C ALA A 7 -8.69 -12.59 21.63
N MET A 8 -7.36 -12.77 21.67
CA MET A 8 -6.43 -11.98 20.86
C MET A 8 -6.59 -12.25 19.36
N ASP A 9 -6.79 -13.50 18.95
CA ASP A 9 -7.03 -13.87 17.55
C ASP A 9 -8.33 -13.22 17.02
N ASP A 10 -9.39 -13.18 17.83
CA ASP A 10 -10.65 -12.53 17.47
C ASP A 10 -10.50 -11.01 17.34
N GLU A 11 -9.71 -10.35 18.19
CA GLU A 11 -9.39 -8.93 18.08
C GLU A 11 -8.56 -8.63 16.82
N ILE A 12 -7.55 -9.45 16.53
CA ILE A 12 -6.74 -9.32 15.30
C ILE A 12 -7.63 -9.48 14.07
N LYS A 13 -8.50 -10.49 14.03
CA LYS A 13 -9.47 -10.69 12.94
C LYS A 13 -10.36 -9.47 12.74
N LYS A 14 -10.81 -8.84 13.82
CA LYS A 14 -11.62 -7.61 13.73
C LYS A 14 -10.83 -6.45 13.11
N ILE A 15 -9.56 -6.28 13.48
CA ILE A 15 -8.69 -5.26 12.90
C ILE A 15 -8.46 -5.53 11.40
N VAL A 16 -8.17 -6.78 11.02
CA VAL A 16 -8.00 -7.17 9.63
C VAL A 16 -9.27 -6.90 8.81
N CYS A 17 -10.45 -7.19 9.37
CA CYS A 17 -11.73 -6.89 8.75
C CYS A 17 -11.88 -5.38 8.49
N MET A 18 -11.63 -4.54 9.49
CA MET A 18 -11.69 -3.08 9.35
C MET A 18 -10.72 -2.53 8.31
N ILE A 19 -9.49 -3.06 8.25
CA ILE A 19 -8.50 -2.67 7.23
C ILE A 19 -9.00 -3.03 5.82
N THR A 20 -9.58 -4.22 5.65
CA THR A 20 -10.10 -4.70 4.36
C THR A 20 -11.28 -3.84 3.90
N GLU A 21 -12.20 -3.51 4.80
CA GLU A 21 -13.34 -2.62 4.51
C GLU A 21 -12.88 -1.20 4.10
N LEU A 22 -11.82 -0.69 4.75
CA LEU A 22 -11.23 0.59 4.39
C LEU A 22 -10.55 0.56 3.01
N ASP A 23 -9.85 -0.53 2.67
CA ASP A 23 -9.26 -0.70 1.32
C ASP A 23 -10.35 -0.73 0.24
N ASP A 24 -11.44 -1.46 0.49
CA ASP A 24 -12.57 -1.52 -0.44
C ASP A 24 -13.25 -0.16 -0.61
N LEU A 25 -13.41 0.61 0.47
CA LEU A 25 -13.94 1.96 0.42
C LEU A 25 -13.01 2.90 -0.36
N ALA A 26 -11.69 2.82 -0.13
CA ALA A 26 -10.71 3.60 -0.86
C ALA A 26 -10.79 3.29 -2.36
N TYR A 27 -10.77 2.02 -2.74
CA TYR A 27 -10.86 1.63 -4.15
C TYR A 27 -12.17 2.07 -4.81
N ALA A 28 -13.31 1.84 -4.15
CA ALA A 28 -14.61 2.24 -4.69
C ALA A 28 -14.72 3.77 -4.88
N THR A 29 -14.03 4.54 -4.05
CA THR A 29 -14.00 6.01 -4.13
C THR A 29 -13.07 6.50 -5.24
N TYR A 30 -11.84 5.98 -5.32
CA TYR A 30 -10.83 6.49 -6.25
C TYR A 30 -10.98 5.96 -7.67
N LYS A 31 -11.50 4.74 -7.85
CA LYS A 31 -11.69 4.15 -9.18
C LYS A 31 -12.44 5.09 -10.15
N PRO A 32 -13.66 5.59 -9.85
CA PRO A 32 -14.38 6.46 -10.77
C PRO A 32 -13.65 7.80 -11.02
N ILE A 33 -12.92 8.32 -10.04
CA ILE A 33 -12.15 9.57 -10.17
C ILE A 33 -10.99 9.37 -11.15
N VAL A 34 -10.27 8.26 -11.03
CA VAL A 34 -9.16 7.89 -11.93
C VAL A 34 -9.68 7.63 -13.34
N GLU A 35 -10.82 6.94 -13.48
CA GLU A 35 -11.46 6.73 -14.78
C GLU A 35 -11.86 8.05 -15.45
N GLU A 36 -12.43 8.99 -14.69
CA GLU A 36 -12.80 10.33 -15.16
C GLU A 36 -11.58 11.13 -15.62
N ILE A 37 -10.56 11.23 -14.78
CA ILE A 37 -9.32 11.96 -15.10
C ILE A 37 -8.60 11.33 -16.29
N CYS A 38 -8.58 10.01 -16.41
CA CYS A 38 -7.94 9.33 -17.55
C CYS A 38 -8.75 9.44 -18.86
N ALA A 39 -10.06 9.66 -18.80
CA ALA A 39 -10.93 9.81 -19.96
C ALA A 39 -10.81 11.18 -20.65
N ARG A 40 -10.34 12.20 -19.93
CA ARG A 40 -10.13 13.56 -20.46
C ARG A 40 -8.65 13.95 -20.48
N LYS A 41 -8.38 15.17 -20.92
CA LYS A 41 -7.08 15.83 -20.77
C LYS A 41 -7.17 16.80 -19.60
N ALA A 42 -6.87 16.32 -18.39
CA ALA A 42 -6.83 17.14 -17.17
C ALA A 42 -5.61 18.07 -17.15
N SER A 43 -5.68 19.14 -16.36
CA SER A 43 -4.52 20.02 -16.14
C SER A 43 -3.48 19.35 -15.26
N GLU A 44 -2.24 19.85 -15.30
CA GLU A 44 -1.15 19.37 -14.44
C GLU A 44 -1.53 19.38 -12.96
N SER A 45 -2.09 20.49 -12.48
CA SER A 45 -2.53 20.66 -11.09
C SER A 45 -3.62 19.68 -10.65
N GLU A 46 -4.54 19.31 -11.55
CA GLU A 46 -5.58 18.30 -11.24
C GLU A 46 -4.96 16.91 -11.09
N VAL A 47 -3.98 16.59 -11.92
CA VAL A 47 -3.29 15.30 -11.90
C VAL A 47 -2.36 15.21 -10.70
N GLU A 48 -1.59 16.26 -10.41
CA GLU A 48 -0.72 16.35 -9.23
C GLU A 48 -1.54 16.17 -7.96
N TYR A 49 -2.63 16.94 -7.80
CA TYR A 49 -3.52 16.81 -6.66
C TYR A 49 -4.10 15.39 -6.52
N LEU A 50 -4.46 14.72 -7.62
CA LEU A 50 -4.91 13.33 -7.54
C LEU A 50 -3.78 12.39 -7.07
N LEU A 51 -2.58 12.50 -7.66
CA LEU A 51 -1.45 11.63 -7.36
C LEU A 51 -0.96 11.81 -5.91
N ASP A 52 -0.86 13.05 -5.42
CA ASP A 52 -0.50 13.40 -4.04
C ASP A 52 -1.43 12.72 -3.02
N TYR A 53 -2.74 12.73 -3.28
CA TYR A 53 -3.70 12.08 -2.40
C TYR A 53 -3.59 10.55 -2.48
N MET A 54 -3.37 10.01 -3.68
CA MET A 54 -3.27 8.58 -3.89
C MET A 54 -2.00 7.97 -3.31
N VAL A 55 -0.88 8.71 -3.30
CA VAL A 55 0.41 8.18 -2.87
C VAL A 55 0.35 7.66 -1.43
N GLY A 56 -0.36 8.35 -0.53
CA GLY A 56 -0.51 7.96 0.88
C GLY A 56 -1.42 6.76 1.14
N ILE A 57 -2.17 6.30 0.14
CA ILE A 57 -3.17 5.22 0.27
C ILE A 57 -2.90 4.04 -0.69
N CYS A 58 -1.72 3.99 -1.30
CA CYS A 58 -1.28 2.87 -2.14
C CYS A 58 -0.85 1.65 -1.31
N SER A 59 -1.66 1.26 -0.32
CA SER A 59 -1.40 0.13 0.59
C SER A 59 -1.76 -1.23 -0.01
N SER A 60 -2.52 -1.26 -1.12
CA SER A 60 -2.88 -2.48 -1.83
C SER A 60 -2.48 -2.42 -3.30
N ASP A 61 -2.26 -3.58 -3.91
CA ASP A 61 -1.96 -3.71 -5.34
C ASP A 61 -3.03 -3.04 -6.22
N ARG A 62 -4.28 -3.09 -5.76
CA ARG A 62 -5.43 -2.56 -6.50
C ARG A 62 -5.42 -1.02 -6.50
N MET A 63 -5.08 -0.39 -5.38
CA MET A 63 -4.87 1.06 -5.31
C MET A 63 -3.62 1.50 -6.08
N LEU A 64 -2.54 0.73 -5.98
CA LEU A 64 -1.31 0.97 -6.73
C LEU A 64 -1.55 0.93 -8.25
N GLU A 65 -2.37 0.01 -8.75
CA GLU A 65 -2.69 -0.03 -10.18
C GLU A 65 -3.49 1.19 -10.65
N LEU A 66 -4.36 1.75 -9.80
CA LEU A 66 -5.02 3.02 -10.11
C LEU A 66 -3.99 4.16 -10.20
N PHE A 67 -3.05 4.25 -9.25
CA PHE A 67 -1.97 5.25 -9.26
C PHE A 67 -1.15 5.14 -10.55
N LYS A 68 -0.66 3.93 -10.88
CA LYS A 68 0.08 3.67 -12.12
C LYS A 68 -0.73 3.99 -13.37
N CYS A 69 -2.05 3.82 -13.35
CA CYS A 69 -2.92 4.19 -14.47
C CYS A 69 -2.82 5.69 -14.79
N VAL A 70 -2.93 6.54 -13.76
CA VAL A 70 -2.78 7.99 -13.89
C VAL A 70 -1.37 8.35 -14.35
N CYS A 71 -0.33 7.77 -13.75
CA CYS A 71 1.05 8.02 -14.16
C CYS A 71 1.27 7.67 -15.64
N ARG A 72 0.85 6.48 -16.10
CA ARG A 72 1.00 6.05 -17.50
C ARG A 72 0.26 6.98 -18.47
N LYS A 73 -0.91 7.50 -18.08
CA LYS A 73 -1.69 8.42 -18.90
C LYS A 73 -1.00 9.77 -19.07
N TYR A 74 -0.37 10.29 -18.01
CA TYR A 74 0.10 11.68 -17.96
C TYR A 74 1.62 11.86 -18.04
N ILE A 75 2.43 10.79 -17.97
CA ILE A 75 3.90 10.86 -18.01
C ILE A 75 4.44 11.62 -19.23
N TYR A 76 3.78 11.53 -20.38
CA TYR A 76 4.20 12.24 -21.59
C TYR A 76 3.72 13.69 -21.67
N LEU A 77 2.71 14.07 -20.88
CA LEU A 77 2.19 15.44 -20.80
C LEU A 77 2.91 16.24 -19.72
N TYR A 78 3.15 15.63 -18.56
CA TYR A 78 3.72 16.25 -17.36
C TYR A 78 4.86 15.40 -16.80
N PRO A 79 5.96 15.20 -17.57
CA PRO A 79 7.00 14.24 -17.21
C PRO A 79 7.69 14.56 -15.88
N GLU A 80 7.96 15.83 -15.58
CA GLU A 80 8.64 16.24 -14.36
C GLU A 80 7.79 15.96 -13.11
N MET A 81 6.54 16.44 -13.10
CA MET A 81 5.60 16.22 -12.00
C MET A 81 5.30 14.73 -11.78
N VAL A 82 4.94 13.98 -12.84
CA VAL A 82 4.63 12.55 -12.68
C VAL A 82 5.84 11.74 -12.22
N THR A 83 7.05 12.11 -12.67
CA THR A 83 8.29 11.47 -12.21
C THR A 83 8.54 11.76 -10.72
N SER A 84 8.30 13.00 -10.27
CA SER A 84 8.37 13.36 -8.85
C SER A 84 7.46 12.48 -8.00
N GLU A 85 6.20 12.30 -8.42
CA GLU A 85 5.23 11.45 -7.73
C GLU A 85 5.64 9.98 -7.66
N ILE A 86 6.23 9.45 -8.74
CA ILE A 86 6.80 8.09 -8.75
C ILE A 86 7.96 7.98 -7.75
N TYR A 87 8.82 8.99 -7.65
CA TYR A 87 9.91 8.99 -6.67
C TYR A 87 9.38 9.13 -5.23
N THR A 88 8.34 9.92 -4.99
CA THR A 88 7.66 10.00 -3.69
C THR A 88 7.11 8.64 -3.29
N TYR A 89 6.38 7.96 -4.19
CA TYR A 89 5.90 6.60 -3.96
C TYR A 89 7.05 5.64 -3.62
N LYS A 90 8.11 5.64 -4.43
CA LYS A 90 9.30 4.82 -4.21
C LYS A 90 9.94 5.10 -2.84
N SER A 91 10.07 6.37 -2.45
CA SER A 91 10.63 6.75 -1.16
C SER A 91 9.78 6.30 0.03
N MET A 92 8.45 6.18 -0.15
CA MET A 92 7.53 5.79 0.91
C MET A 92 7.40 4.26 1.05
N TYR A 93 7.46 3.52 -0.05
CA TYR A 93 7.10 2.10 -0.08
C TYR A 93 8.23 1.15 -0.52
N GLU A 94 9.22 1.62 -1.28
CA GLU A 94 10.42 0.81 -1.53
C GLU A 94 11.41 1.03 -0.39
N GLU A 95 11.65 -0.02 0.40
CA GLU A 95 12.73 -0.02 1.39
C GLU A 95 14.04 0.33 0.69
N ALA A 96 14.82 1.23 1.30
CA ALA A 96 16.15 1.57 0.85
C ALA A 96 17.06 0.34 0.95
N GLY A 97 17.06 -0.50 -0.08
CA GLY A 97 17.97 -1.63 -0.29
C GLY A 97 18.33 -2.42 0.96
N ASN A 98 17.54 -3.45 1.26
CA ASN A 98 17.88 -4.65 2.04
C ASN A 98 19.25 -4.62 2.75
N ASP A 99 19.27 -4.24 4.03
CA ASP A 99 20.31 -4.68 4.97
C ASP A 99 19.62 -5.42 6.13
N LEU A 100 19.62 -6.76 5.99
CA LEU A 100 19.34 -7.84 6.94
C LEU A 100 18.86 -7.45 8.36
N THR A 101 17.66 -7.90 8.76
CA THR A 101 17.41 -8.63 10.03
C THR A 101 16.02 -9.30 10.06
N GLY A 102 15.66 -9.99 8.97
CA GLY A 102 14.52 -10.89 8.92
C GLY A 102 14.94 -12.37 9.03
N ALA A 103 15.71 -12.76 10.05
CA ALA A 103 15.89 -14.17 10.42
C ALA A 103 16.61 -14.28 11.77
N ASN A 104 15.85 -14.39 12.87
CA ASN A 104 16.24 -15.10 14.10
C ASN A 104 15.00 -15.31 14.99
N PHE A 105 14.02 -16.08 14.50
CA PHE A 105 13.21 -16.88 15.41
C PHE A 105 13.88 -18.24 15.49
N ALA A 106 14.90 -18.34 16.36
CA ALA A 106 15.46 -19.63 16.71
C ALA A 106 14.36 -20.48 17.37
N HIS A 107 14.03 -21.59 16.71
CA HIS A 107 13.34 -22.72 17.31
C HIS A 107 14.12 -23.13 18.57
N VAL A 108 13.50 -23.04 19.75
CA VAL A 108 13.99 -23.74 20.94
C VAL A 108 13.42 -25.16 20.86
N ASP A 109 14.15 -26.05 20.19
CA ASP A 109 13.95 -27.48 20.41
C ASP A 109 14.49 -27.81 21.79
N GLY A 110 13.58 -28.14 22.69
CA GLY A 110 13.92 -28.76 23.96
C GLY A 110 14.51 -30.14 23.70
N ASN A 111 15.77 -30.32 24.07
CA ASN A 111 16.33 -31.65 24.23
C ASN A 111 16.90 -31.78 25.63
N GLY A 112 16.27 -32.66 26.41
CA GLY A 112 16.79 -33.09 27.70
C GLY A 112 18.05 -33.91 27.50
N GLU A 113 19.10 -33.58 28.26
CA GLU A 113 20.22 -34.48 28.47
C GLU A 113 20.16 -35.01 29.89
N ASN A 114 19.94 -36.31 29.97
CA ASN A 114 20.10 -37.13 31.14
C ASN A 114 21.60 -37.42 31.32
N HIS A 115 22.18 -37.05 32.47
CA HIS A 115 23.18 -37.89 33.14
C HIS A 115 23.19 -37.63 34.64
#